data_AF-A0A673FST9-F1
#
_entry.id   AF-A0A673FST9-F1
#
_cell.length_a   1.000
_cell.length_b   1.000
_cell.length_c   1.000
_cell.angle_alpha   90.00
_cell.angle_beta   90.00
_cell.angle_gamma   90.00
#
_symmetry.space_group_name_H-M   'P 1'
#
loop_
_entity.id
_entity.type
_entity.pdbx_description
1 polymer ?
#
loop_
_entity_poly.entity_id
_entity_poly.type
_entity_poly.pdbx_seq_one_letter_code
_entity_poly.pdbx_strand_id
1 'polypeptide(L)'
;MKDMQMDKTELGCLRAIVLFNPDSKGLSNPAEVEALREKVYASLETYTKQKYPDQPGRFAKLLLRLPALRSIGLKCLEHLFFFKLIGDTPIDTFLMEMLEAPHQIT
;
A
#
# COMPACT_ATOMS: atom_id res chain seq x y z
N MET A 1 -9.46 6.59 -9.93
CA MET A 1 -8.45 7.63 -9.64
C MET A 1 -8.64 8.86 -10.54
N LYS A 2 -8.86 8.67 -11.85
CA LYS A 2 -9.14 9.75 -12.81
C LYS A 2 -10.38 10.59 -12.46
N ASP A 3 -11.49 9.95 -12.10
CA ASP A 3 -12.76 10.64 -11.84
C ASP A 3 -12.72 11.56 -10.61
N MET A 4 -11.96 11.16 -9.58
CA MET A 4 -11.74 11.99 -8.39
C MET A 4 -10.55 12.94 -8.53
N GLN A 5 -9.84 12.91 -9.66
CA GLN A 5 -8.64 13.71 -9.91
C GLN A 5 -7.67 13.65 -8.71
N MET A 6 -7.28 12.42 -8.34
CA MET A 6 -6.33 12.20 -7.24
C MET A 6 -5.00 12.87 -7.57
N ASP A 7 -4.46 13.65 -6.64
CA ASP A 7 -3.19 14.32 -6.83
C ASP A 7 -1.99 13.50 -6.31
N LYS A 8 -0.78 13.99 -6.57
CA LYS A 8 0.46 13.30 -6.19
C LYS A 8 0.67 13.21 -4.68
N THR A 9 0.20 14.20 -3.92
CA THR A 9 0.32 14.23 -2.46
C THR A 9 -0.59 13.18 -1.84
N GLU A 10 -1.83 13.09 -2.31
CA GLU A 10 -2.80 12.07 -1.88
C GLU A 10 -2.30 10.66 -2.20
N LEU A 11 -1.79 10.46 -3.42
CA LEU A 11 -1.19 9.20 -3.82
C LEU A 11 0.01 8.85 -2.92
N GLY A 12 0.86 9.83 -2.61
CA GLY A 12 1.99 9.69 -1.69
C GLY A 12 1.55 9.25 -0.30
N CYS A 13 0.54 9.90 0.27
CA CYS A 13 -0.01 9.54 1.57
C CYS A 13 -0.63 8.13 1.57
N LEU A 14 -1.39 7.75 0.52
CA LEU A 14 -1.95 6.40 0.41
C LEU A 14 -0.84 5.34 0.34
N ARG A 15 0.24 5.59 -0.40
CA ARG A 15 1.40 4.69 -0.44
C ARG A 15 2.08 4.60 0.92
N ALA A 16 2.23 5.71 1.64
CA ALA A 16 2.81 5.71 2.98
C ALA A 16 1.94 4.95 3.99
N ILE A 17 0.61 5.06 3.90
CA ILE A 17 -0.32 4.26 4.74
C ILE A 17 -0.14 2.75 4.48
N VAL A 18 -0.03 2.35 3.21
CA VAL A 18 0.23 0.95 2.83
C VAL A 18 1.61 0.49 3.32
N LEU A 19 2.62 1.34 3.20
CA LEU A 19 4.00 1.06 3.63
C LEU A 19 4.11 0.85 5.14
N PHE A 20 3.53 1.75 5.94
CA PHE A 20 3.55 1.67 7.39
C PHE A 20 2.50 0.68 7.90
N ASN A 21 2.68 -0.61 7.62
CA ASN A 21 1.76 -1.66 8.03
C ASN A 21 2.17 -2.32 9.36
N PRO A 22 1.51 -2.00 10.49
CA PRO A 22 1.87 -2.53 11.81
C PRO A 22 1.57 -4.02 11.94
N ASP A 23 0.69 -4.58 11.10
CA ASP A 23 0.37 -6.01 11.06
C ASP A 23 1.44 -6.86 10.34
N SER A 24 2.53 -6.23 9.88
CA SER A 24 3.61 -6.94 9.21
C SER A 24 4.41 -7.76 10.22
N LYS A 25 4.69 -9.02 9.88
CA LYS A 25 5.47 -9.92 10.73
C LYS A 25 6.93 -9.45 10.81
N GLY A 26 7.56 -9.65 11.98
CA GLY A 26 8.99 -9.38 12.17
C GLY A 26 9.35 -7.91 12.45
N LEU A 27 8.37 -7.04 12.68
CA LEU A 27 8.63 -5.67 13.11
C LEU A 27 9.21 -5.66 14.53
N SER A 28 10.33 -4.96 14.73
CA SER A 28 10.92 -4.75 16.07
C SER A 28 10.03 -3.92 16.98
N ASN A 29 9.29 -2.96 16.42
CA ASN A 29 8.39 -2.09 17.15
C ASN A 29 7.12 -1.77 16.33
N PRO A 30 6.09 -2.64 16.38
CA PRO A 30 4.82 -2.42 15.67
C PRO A 30 4.11 -1.12 16.07
N ALA A 31 4.21 -0.72 17.34
CA ALA A 31 3.55 0.49 17.86
C ALA A 31 4.12 1.78 17.23
N GLU A 32 5.42 1.83 16.96
CA GLU A 32 6.03 2.96 16.26
C GLU A 32 5.57 3.05 14.79
N VAL A 33 5.43 1.90 14.12
CA VAL A 33 4.89 1.84 12.75
C VAL A 33 3.43 2.31 12.72
N GLU A 34 2.63 1.91 13.71
CA GLU A 34 1.26 2.39 13.88
C GLU A 34 1.21 3.90 14.09
N ALA A 35 2.02 4.44 15.00
CA ALA A 35 2.10 5.88 15.26
C ALA A 35 2.52 6.68 14.01
N LEU A 36 3.42 6.15 13.18
CA LEU A 36 3.79 6.76 11.89
C LEU A 36 2.61 6.73 10.91
N ARG A 37 1.88 5.62 10.82
CA ARG A 37 0.67 5.50 9.98
C ARG A 37 -0.41 6.50 10.43
N GLU A 38 -0.64 6.66 11.72
CA GLU A 38 -1.59 7.64 12.27
C GLU A 38 -1.23 9.08 11.89
N LYS A 39 0.06 9.45 11.97
CA LYS A 39 0.55 10.76 11.51
C LYS A 39 0.25 11.01 10.04
N VAL A 40 0.39 9.99 9.19
CA VAL A 40 0.05 10.09 7.77
C VAL A 40 -1.46 10.26 7.57
N TYR A 41 -2.30 9.53 8.31
CA TYR A 41 -3.76 9.72 8.27
C TYR A 41 -4.15 11.16 8.63
N ALA A 42 -3.64 11.67 9.76
CA ALA A 42 -3.94 13.03 10.22
C ALA A 42 -3.46 14.10 9.21
N SER A 43 -2.29 13.89 8.62
CA SER A 43 -1.74 14.78 7.58
C SER A 43 -2.59 14.78 6.32
N LEU A 44 -3.02 13.60 5.85
CA LEU A 44 -3.88 13.47 4.67
C LEU A 44 -5.28 14.06 4.91
N GLU A 45 -5.86 13.84 6.09
CA GLU A 45 -7.15 14.43 6.46
C GLU A 45 -7.07 15.96 6.46
N THR A 46 -6.03 16.52 7.09
CA THR A 46 -5.79 17.97 7.11
C THR A 46 -5.60 18.52 5.70
N TYR A 47 -4.77 17.86 4.89
CA TYR A 47 -4.52 18.24 3.50
C TYR A 47 -5.79 18.27 2.65
N THR A 48 -6.61 17.22 2.73
CA THR A 48 -7.85 17.13 1.95
C THR A 48 -8.87 18.19 2.37
N LYS A 49 -9.00 18.47 3.68
CA LYS A 49 -9.85 19.55 4.20
C LYS A 49 -9.42 20.93 3.70
N GLN A 50 -8.11 21.20 3.68
CA GLN A 50 -7.56 22.49 3.25
C GLN A 50 -7.62 22.69 1.73
N LYS A 51 -7.24 21.66 0.97
CA LYS A 51 -7.11 21.76 -0.50
C LYS A 51 -8.43 21.55 -1.24
N TYR A 52 -9.33 20.75 -0.68
CA TYR A 52 -10.61 20.39 -1.28
C TYR A 52 -11.78 20.63 -0.32
N PRO A 53 -11.99 21.87 0.16
CA PRO A 53 -13.03 22.19 1.14
C PRO A 53 -14.43 21.84 0.64
N ASP A 54 -14.67 21.93 -0.68
CA ASP A 54 -15.95 21.58 -1.32
C ASP A 54 -16.18 20.06 -1.45
N GLN A 55 -15.24 19.22 -1.00
CA GLN A 55 -15.31 17.76 -1.09
C GLN A 55 -15.16 17.11 0.29
N PRO A 56 -16.12 17.28 1.23
CA PRO A 56 -15.98 16.82 2.61
C PRO A 56 -15.79 15.30 2.78
N GLY A 57 -16.21 14.50 1.79
CA GLY A 57 -16.01 13.05 1.78
C GLY A 57 -14.71 12.57 1.11
N ARG A 58 -13.82 13.47 0.68
CA ARG A 58 -12.65 13.12 -0.13
C ARG A 58 -11.68 12.19 0.61
N PHE A 59 -11.34 12.52 1.86
CA PHE A 59 -10.48 11.69 2.71
C PHE A 59 -10.98 10.24 2.77
N ALA A 60 -12.24 10.03 3.18
CA ALA A 60 -12.83 8.70 3.25
C ALA A 60 -12.84 7.98 1.89
N LYS A 61 -13.18 8.69 0.79
CA LYS A 61 -13.17 8.13 -0.58
C LYS A 61 -11.77 7.69 -1.03
N LEU A 62 -10.70 8.34 -0.56
CA LEU A 62 -9.31 7.92 -0.81
C LEU A 62 -9.01 6.62 -0.03
N LEU A 63 -9.36 6.56 1.25
CA LEU A 63 -9.13 5.37 2.08
C LEU A 63 -9.89 4.14 1.60
N LEU A 64 -11.10 4.32 1.05
CA LEU A 64 -11.89 3.25 0.43
C LEU A 64 -11.21 2.61 -0.80
N ARG A 65 -10.10 3.15 -1.30
CA ARG A 65 -9.31 2.51 -2.35
C ARG A 65 -8.36 1.44 -1.81
N LEU A 66 -8.01 1.48 -0.53
CA LEU A 66 -7.07 0.54 0.07
C LEU A 66 -7.57 -0.92 0.06
N PRO A 67 -8.85 -1.24 0.37
CA PRO A 67 -9.34 -2.62 0.30
C PRO A 67 -9.32 -3.18 -1.12
N ALA A 68 -9.75 -2.38 -2.10
CA ALA A 68 -9.71 -2.77 -3.51
C ALA A 68 -8.27 -3.01 -3.98
N LEU A 69 -7.34 -2.13 -3.59
CA LEU A 69 -5.92 -2.27 -3.89
C LEU A 69 -5.34 -3.56 -3.29
N ARG A 70 -5.70 -3.89 -2.04
CA ARG A 70 -5.29 -5.16 -1.40
C ARG A 70 -5.79 -6.37 -2.20
N SER A 71 -7.06 -6.37 -2.59
CA SER A 71 -7.64 -7.49 -3.38
C SER A 71 -6.94 -7.66 -4.72
N ILE A 72 -6.68 -6.55 -5.43
CA ILE A 72 -5.97 -6.59 -6.72
C ILE A 72 -4.52 -7.06 -6.52
N GLY A 73 -3.82 -6.53 -5.50
CA GLY A 73 -2.44 -6.91 -5.18
C GLY A 73 -2.29 -8.40 -4.87
N LEU A 74 -3.21 -8.98 -4.09
CA LEU A 74 -3.24 -10.41 -3.83
C LEU A 74 -3.47 -11.22 -5.11
N LYS A 75 -4.38 -10.77 -5.99
CA LYS A 75 -4.62 -11.45 -7.26
C LYS A 75 -3.39 -11.39 -8.18
N CYS A 76 -2.73 -10.25 -8.26
CA CYS A 76 -1.47 -10.11 -9.00
C CYS A 76 -0.39 -11.04 -8.46
N LEU A 77 -0.30 -11.19 -7.13
CA LEU A 77 0.65 -12.10 -6.50
C LEU A 77 0.37 -13.57 -6.86
N GLU A 78 -0.90 -14.00 -6.89
CA GLU A 78 -1.28 -15.34 -7.38
C GLU A 78 -0.79 -15.59 -8.81
N HIS A 79 -0.98 -14.62 -9.71
CA HIS A 79 -0.48 -14.73 -11.09
C HIS A 79 1.05 -14.79 -11.16
N LEU A 80 1.75 -13.98 -10.36
CA LEU A 80 3.21 -14.01 -10.31
C LEU A 80 3.75 -15.36 -9.81
N PHE A 81 3.11 -15.96 -8.80
CA PHE A 81 3.43 -17.31 -8.36
C PHE A 81 3.15 -18.36 -9.44
N PHE A 82 2.05 -18.22 -10.19
CA PHE A 82 1.75 -19.10 -11.31
C PHE A 82 2.80 -19.01 -12.42
N PHE A 83 3.21 -17.80 -12.82
CA PHE A 83 4.26 -17.62 -13.82
C PHE A 83 5.61 -18.17 -13.37
N LYS A 84 5.97 -17.96 -12.10
CA LYS A 84 7.17 -18.57 -11.48
C LYS A 84 7.12 -20.10 -11.52
N LEU A 85 5.95 -20.70 -11.29
CA LEU A 85 5.76 -22.15 -11.27
C LEU A 85 5.87 -22.78 -12.66
N ILE A 86 5.28 -22.14 -13.68
CA ILE A 86 5.34 -22.65 -15.06
C ILE A 86 6.76 -22.48 -15.64
N GLY A 87 7.42 -21.37 -15.36
CA GLY A 87 8.81 -21.12 -15.80
C GLY A 87 8.96 -20.60 -17.23
N ASP A 88 7.87 -20.49 -17.98
CA ASP A 88 7.88 -20.02 -19.38
C ASP A 88 7.97 -18.48 -19.52
N THR A 89 7.76 -17.74 -18.42
CA THR A 89 7.87 -16.28 -18.39
C THR A 89 9.12 -15.89 -17.61
N PRO A 90 10.09 -15.18 -18.22
CA PRO A 90 11.27 -14.71 -17.50
C PRO A 90 10.87 -13.69 -16.43
N ILE A 91 11.38 -13.89 -15.21
CA ILE A 91 11.18 -13.01 -14.06
C ILE A 91 12.55 -12.47 -13.65
N ASP A 92 12.68 -11.14 -13.62
CA ASP A 92 13.92 -10.48 -13.19
C ASP A 92 14.28 -10.82 -11.74
N THR A 93 15.58 -10.80 -11.44
CA THR A 93 16.12 -11.24 -10.14
C THR A 93 15.48 -10.55 -8.95
N PHE A 94 15.31 -9.22 -8.98
CA PHE A 94 14.70 -8.48 -7.87
C PHE A 94 13.23 -8.87 -7.64
N LEU A 95 12.47 -9.12 -8.71
CA LEU A 95 11.09 -9.58 -8.59
C LEU A 95 11.04 -11.03 -8.09
N MET A 96 11.99 -11.87 -8.51
CA MET A 96 12.12 -13.25 -8.03
C MET A 96 12.36 -13.30 -6.51
N GLU A 97 13.25 -12.45 -5.99
CA GLU A 97 13.54 -12.32 -4.55
C GLU A 97 12.28 -11.93 -3.75
N MET A 98 11.45 -11.02 -4.27
CA MET A 98 10.19 -10.64 -3.63
C MET A 98 9.16 -11.78 -3.57
N LEU A 99 9.28 -12.80 -4.43
CA LEU A 99 8.41 -13.98 -4.46
C LEU A 99 8.95 -15.15 -3.63
N GLU A 100 10.14 -15.03 -3.05
CA GLU A 100 10.73 -16.07 -2.21
C GLU A 100 10.34 -15.90 -0.75
N ALA A 101 10.24 -17.02 -0.04
CA ALA A 101 10.06 -16.95 1.40
C ALA A 101 11.30 -16.26 2.00
N PRO A 102 11.14 -15.33 2.96
CA PRO A 102 12.27 -14.72 3.64
C PRO A 102 13.13 -15.83 4.25
N HIS A 103 14.44 -15.74 4.01
CA HIS A 103 15.39 -16.68 4.62
C HIS A 103 15.27 -16.54 6.13
N GLN A 104 14.93 -17.63 6.83
CA GLN A 104 14.99 -17.65 8.29
C GLN A 104 16.45 -17.46 8.68
N ILE A 105 16.80 -16.29 9.21
CA ILE A 105 18.09 -16.09 9.87
C ILE A 105 17.97 -16.88 11.19
N THR A 106 18.46 -18.13 11.18
CA THR A 106 18.71 -18.94 12.37
C THR A 106 19.70 -18.25 13.29
#